data_AF-A0A661XB41-F1
#
_entry.id   AF-A0A661XB41-F1
#
_cell.length_a   1.000
_cell.length_b   1.000
_cell.length_c   1.000
_cell.angle_alpha   90.00
_cell.angle_beta   90.00
_cell.angle_gamma   90.00
#
_symmetry.space_group_name_H-M   'P 1'
#
loop_
_entity.id
_entity.type
_entity.pdbx_description
1 polymer ?
#
loop_
_entity_poly.entity_id
_entity_poly.type
_entity_poly.pdbx_seq_one_letter_code
_entity_poly.pdbx_strand_id
1 'polypeptide(L)'
;YSPYPFLFAEIEKRSFYLDKNFEIDNVSFLNVIDKKRKKSISFRTSTPVTLWHFPVFHISSSERGLEKTYQGSSVTFLSKFKLRKNDLKEIHFEVE
;
A
#
# COMPACT_ATOMS: atom_id res chain seq x y z
N TYR A 1 11.69 -2.58 15.12
CA TYR A 1 10.53 -2.03 15.84
C TYR A 1 9.96 -0.88 15.01
N SER A 2 8.64 -0.84 14.76
CA SER A 2 8.02 0.24 13.97
C SER A 2 7.55 1.37 14.90
N PRO A 3 7.84 2.66 14.62
CA PRO A 3 7.24 3.79 15.32
C PRO A 3 5.71 3.91 15.15
N TYR A 4 5.10 3.17 14.21
CA TYR A 4 3.67 3.20 13.92
C TYR A 4 3.04 1.80 14.06
N PRO A 5 3.09 1.15 15.24
CA PRO A 5 2.66 -0.24 15.39
C PRO A 5 1.15 -0.45 15.19
N PHE A 6 0.38 0.64 15.16
CA PHE A 6 -1.05 0.65 14.92
C PHE A 6 -1.43 0.74 13.44
N LEU A 7 -0.46 0.96 12.53
CA LEU A 7 -0.68 1.10 11.10
C LEU A 7 0.10 0.02 10.33
N PHE A 8 -0.62 -0.90 9.71
CA PHE A 8 -0.03 -2.03 9.00
C PHE A 8 -0.94 -2.50 7.85
N ALA A 9 -0.36 -3.22 6.90
CA ALA A 9 -1.09 -3.91 5.86
C ALA A 9 -1.09 -5.41 6.12
N GLU A 10 -2.22 -6.04 5.86
CA GLU A 10 -2.34 -7.49 5.70
C GLU A 10 -2.40 -7.81 4.21
N ILE A 11 -1.40 -8.54 3.72
CA ILE A 11 -1.22 -8.90 2.32
C ILE A 11 -1.12 -10.41 2.27
N GLU A 12 -2.07 -11.06 1.60
CA GLU A 12 -2.11 -12.53 1.51
C GLU A 12 -1.93 -13.22 2.88
N LYS A 13 -2.65 -12.72 3.91
CA LYS A 13 -2.61 -13.18 5.31
C LYS A 13 -1.29 -12.95 6.06
N ARG A 14 -0.38 -12.14 5.53
CA ARG A 14 0.88 -11.74 6.18
C ARG A 14 0.82 -10.26 6.53
N SER A 15 1.34 -9.88 7.70
CA SER A 15 1.32 -8.50 8.17
C SER A 15 2.63 -7.77 7.87
N PHE A 16 2.52 -6.54 7.39
CA PHE A 16 3.63 -5.65 7.04
C PHE A 16 3.41 -4.28 7.67
N TYR A 17 4.43 -3.73 8.33
CA TYR A 17 4.37 -2.34 8.77
C TYR A 17 4.50 -1.39 7.58
N LEU A 18 3.71 -0.32 7.60
CA LEU A 18 3.58 0.62 6.48
C LEU A 18 4.59 1.79 6.54
N ASP A 19 5.65 1.64 7.32
CA ASP A 19 6.75 2.60 7.50
C ASP A 19 8.03 2.20 6.76
N LYS A 20 7.97 1.12 5.98
CA LYS A 20 9.07 0.57 5.18
C LYS A 20 8.64 0.43 3.74
N ASN A 21 9.61 0.45 2.83
CA ASN A 21 9.35 0.12 1.43
C ASN A 21 9.24 -1.41 1.30
N PHE A 22 8.33 -1.87 0.45
CA PHE A 22 8.31 -3.26 0.03
C PHE A 22 7.68 -3.44 -1.35
N GLU A 23 8.06 -4.55 -1.96
CA GLU A 23 7.51 -5.05 -3.20
C GLU A 23 7.11 -6.50 -2.95
N ILE A 24 5.88 -6.85 -3.33
CA ILE A 24 5.35 -8.20 -3.19
C ILE A 24 4.68 -8.60 -4.48
N ASP A 25 5.15 -9.69 -5.07
CA ASP A 25 4.55 -10.29 -6.25
C ASP A 25 3.32 -11.13 -5.89
N ASN A 26 2.46 -11.34 -6.91
CA ASN A 26 1.32 -12.25 -6.85
C ASN A 26 0.31 -11.92 -5.73
N VAL A 27 0.01 -10.62 -5.57
CA VAL A 27 -0.99 -10.10 -4.62
C VAL A 27 -2.35 -10.01 -5.31
N SER A 28 -3.36 -10.57 -4.65
CA SER A 28 -4.78 -10.50 -5.03
C SER A 28 -5.63 -9.80 -3.97
N PHE A 29 -5.11 -9.71 -2.74
CA PHE A 29 -5.77 -9.08 -1.61
C PHE A 29 -4.79 -8.25 -0.76
N LEU A 30 -5.21 -7.02 -0.47
CA LEU A 30 -4.54 -6.10 0.46
C LEU A 30 -5.60 -5.52 1.40
N ASN A 31 -5.33 -5.53 2.71
CA ASN A 31 -6.10 -4.81 3.70
C ASN A 31 -5.19 -3.85 4.46
N VAL A 32 -5.46 -2.55 4.38
CA VAL A 32 -4.74 -1.51 5.10
C VAL A 32 -5.50 -1.21 6.39
N ILE A 33 -4.86 -1.38 7.55
CA ILE A 33 -5.50 -1.30 8.86
C ILE A 33 -4.89 -0.17 9.68
N ASP A 34 -5.74 0.77 10.12
CA ASP A 34 -5.45 1.76 11.15
C ASP A 34 -6.18 1.36 12.45
N LYS A 35 -5.45 0.65 13.33
CA LYS A 35 -5.98 0.22 14.63
C LYS A 35 -6.33 1.38 15.55
N LYS A 36 -5.61 2.50 15.46
CA LYS A 36 -5.85 3.66 16.32
C LYS A 36 -7.19 4.29 16.00
N ARG A 37 -7.54 4.39 14.72
CA ARG A 37 -8.81 4.92 14.24
C ARG A 37 -9.92 3.89 14.09
N LYS A 38 -9.62 2.60 14.29
CA LYS A 38 -10.53 1.46 14.04
C LYS A 38 -11.09 1.52 12.61
N LYS A 39 -10.22 1.79 11.65
CA LYS A 39 -10.55 1.85 10.22
C LYS A 39 -9.71 0.85 9.45
N SER A 40 -10.30 0.32 8.39
CA SER A 40 -9.59 -0.49 7.41
C SER A 40 -10.09 -0.16 6.02
N ILE A 41 -9.24 -0.36 5.03
CA ILE A 41 -9.60 -0.29 3.61
C ILE A 41 -9.08 -1.56 2.96
N SER A 42 -9.97 -2.30 2.32
CA SER A 42 -9.60 -3.52 1.60
C SER A 42 -9.61 -3.30 0.10
N PHE A 43 -8.64 -3.91 -0.57
CA PHE A 43 -8.50 -3.93 -2.02
C PHE A 43 -8.45 -5.37 -2.49
N ARG A 44 -9.26 -5.70 -3.49
CA ARG A 44 -9.25 -6.98 -4.17
C ARG A 44 -9.02 -6.76 -5.66
N THR A 45 -8.08 -7.51 -6.24
CA THR A 45 -7.83 -7.46 -7.69
C THR A 45 -8.36 -8.74 -8.35
N SER A 46 -8.93 -8.59 -9.54
CA SER A 46 -9.45 -9.73 -10.33
C SER A 46 -8.36 -10.65 -10.88
N THR A 47 -7.13 -10.15 -10.96
CA THR A 47 -5.94 -10.92 -11.32
C THR A 47 -4.80 -10.59 -10.36
N PRO A 48 -3.89 -11.53 -10.05
CA PRO A 48 -2.75 -11.23 -9.21
C PRO A 48 -1.85 -10.15 -9.82
N VAL A 49 -1.38 -9.23 -8.99
CA VAL A 49 -0.53 -8.08 -9.36
C VAL A 49 0.73 -8.04 -8.51
N THR A 50 1.72 -7.27 -8.94
CA THR A 50 2.82 -6.86 -8.06
C THR A 50 2.36 -5.64 -7.27
N LEU A 51 2.49 -5.67 -5.95
CA LEU A 51 2.18 -4.55 -5.08
C LEU A 51 3.47 -3.85 -4.67
N TRP A 52 3.57 -2.57 -4.99
CA TRP A 52 4.59 -1.69 -4.42
C TRP A 52 3.98 -0.86 -3.29
N HIS A 53 4.75 -0.69 -2.22
CA HIS A 53 4.41 0.20 -1.12
C HIS A 53 5.60 1.10 -0.80
N PHE A 54 5.27 2.37 -0.54
CA PHE A 54 6.23 3.34 -0.02
C PHE A 54 5.57 4.24 1.04
N PRO A 55 6.26 4.47 2.18
CA PRO A 55 5.85 5.42 3.18
C PRO A 55 6.10 6.85 2.69
N VAL A 56 5.12 7.72 2.88
CA VAL A 56 5.24 9.15 2.57
C VAL A 56 5.61 9.89 3.85
N PHE A 57 6.77 10.52 3.83
CA PHE A 57 7.26 11.34 4.92
C PHE A 57 7.38 12.79 4.48
N HIS A 58 6.98 13.69 5.36
CA HIS A 58 7.30 15.11 5.27
C HIS A 58 8.54 15.38 6.11
N ILE A 59 9.52 16.09 5.54
CA ILE A 59 10.71 16.55 6.24
C ILE A 59 10.58 18.05 6.46
N SER A 60 10.65 18.49 7.71
CA SER A 60 10.54 19.90 8.09
C SER A 60 11.60 20.29 9.11
N SER A 61 11.93 21.58 9.16
CA SER A 61 12.80 22.11 10.21
C SER A 61 12.00 22.40 11.47
N SER A 62 12.58 22.08 12.63
CA SER A 62 12.12 22.48 13.96
C SER A 62 13.27 23.11 14.75
N GLU A 63 12.98 23.63 15.94
CA GLU A 63 14.00 24.18 16.86
C GLU A 63 15.05 23.15 17.28
N ARG A 64 14.74 21.85 17.15
CA ARG A 64 15.64 20.73 17.50
C ARG A 64 16.34 20.12 16.29
N GLY A 65 16.21 20.72 15.11
CA GLY A 65 16.80 20.23 13.85
C GLY A 65 15.74 19.72 12.87
N LEU A 66 16.12 18.77 12.00
CA LEU A 66 15.19 18.21 11.03
C LEU A 66 14.27 17.16 11.68
N GLU A 67 12.98 17.32 11.47
CA GLU A 67 11.95 16.37 11.87
C GLU A 67 11.42 15.63 10.65
N LYS A 68 11.20 14.32 10.84
CA LYS A 68 10.60 13.43 9.85
C LYS A 68 9.25 12.95 10.36
N THR A 69 8.18 13.40 9.70
CA THR A 69 6.80 13.07 10.08
C THR A 69 6.17 12.19 9.02
N TYR A 70 5.63 11.05 9.43
CA TYR A 70 4.86 10.17 8.55
C TYR A 70 3.51 10.82 8.21
N GLN A 71 3.25 10.99 6.91
CA GLN A 71 2.02 11.59 6.39
C GLN A 71 1.07 10.56 5.79
N GLY A 72 1.56 9.35 5.48
CA GLY A 72 0.73 8.29 4.95
C GLY A 72 1.53 7.22 4.21
N SER A 73 0.80 6.41 3.45
CA SER A 73 1.35 5.39 2.57
C SER A 73 0.83 5.56 1.17
N SER A 74 1.67 5.22 0.20
CA SER A 74 1.20 4.92 -1.14
C SER A 74 1.25 3.41 -1.37
N VAL A 75 0.20 2.90 -2.00
CA VAL A 75 0.09 1.52 -2.46
C VAL A 75 -0.15 1.56 -3.97
N THR A 76 0.67 0.86 -4.73
CA THR A 76 0.62 0.87 -6.20
C THR A 76 0.48 -0.55 -6.69
N PHE A 77 -0.58 -0.83 -7.43
CA PHE A 77 -0.87 -2.12 -8.04
C PHE A 77 -0.31 -2.15 -9.47
N LEU A 78 0.71 -2.96 -9.71
CA LEU A 78 1.34 -3.12 -11.02
C LEU A 78 0.82 -4.40 -11.69
N SER A 79 0.10 -4.22 -12.80
CA SER A 79 -0.35 -5.32 -13.66
C SER A 79 0.36 -5.23 -15.01
N LYS A 80 1.01 -6.33 -15.42
CA LYS A 80 1.59 -6.45 -16.76
C LYS A 80 0.52 -6.98 -17.71
N PHE A 81 0.24 -6.25 -18.78
CA PHE A 81 -0.64 -6.71 -19.84
C PHE A 81 -0.04 -6.41 -21.22
N LYS A 82 -0.42 -7.21 -22.21
CA LYS A 82 -0.10 -6.98 -23.62
C LYS A 82 -1.42 -6.74 -24.35
N LEU A 83 -1.51 -5.65 -25.08
CA LEU A 83 -2.64 -5.37 -25.97
C LEU A 83 -2.23 -5.68 -27.40
N ARG A 84 -3.08 -6.41 -28.11
CA ARG A 84 -3.03 -6.61 -29.55
C ARG A 84 -4.03 -5.67 -30.24
N LYS A 85 -3.96 -5.60 -31.57
CA LYS A 85 -4.93 -4.82 -32.36
C LYS A 85 -6.35 -5.30 -32.03
N ASN A 86 -7.20 -4.35 -31.63
CA ASN A 86 -8.59 -4.54 -31.21
C ASN A 86 -8.81 -5.21 -29.83
N ASP A 87 -7.77 -5.38 -29.01
CA ASP A 87 -7.97 -5.83 -27.62
C ASP A 87 -8.59 -4.71 -26.76
N LEU A 88 -9.59 -5.08 -25.95
CA LEU A 88 -10.09 -4.26 -24.85
C LEU A 88 -9.69 -4.92 -23.53
N LYS A 89 -9.05 -4.15 -22.65
CA LYS A 89 -8.73 -4.60 -21.29
C LYS A 89 -9.41 -3.69 -20.29
N GLU A 90 -10.33 -4.27 -19.53
CA GLU A 90 -10.94 -3.61 -18.38
C GLU A 90 -10.15 -3.96 -17.13
N ILE A 91 -9.94 -2.95 -16.29
CA ILE A 91 -9.29 -3.08 -14.99
C ILE A 91 -10.31 -2.63 -13.96
N HIS A 92 -10.73 -3.57 -13.12
CA HIS A 92 -11.72 -3.35 -12.07
C HIS A 92 -11.03 -3.38 -10.71
N PHE A 93 -11.35 -2.41 -9.87
CA PHE A 93 -10.91 -2.35 -8.48
C PHE A 93 -12.13 -2.13 -7.59
N GLU A 94 -12.28 -2.99 -6.60
CA GLU A 94 -13.28 -2.82 -5.55
C GLU A 94 -12.57 -2.34 -4.28
N VAL A 95 -13.14 -1.32 -3.66
CA VAL A 95 -12.66 -0.73 -2.41
C VAL A 95 -13.78 -0.88 -1.40
N GLU A 96 -13.51 -1.62 -0.32
CA GLU A 96 -14.43 -1.90 0.78
C GLU A 96 -13.97 -1.27 2.10
#